data_AF-A0A3P6E109-F1
#
_entry.id   AF-A0A3P6E109-F1
#
_cell.length_a   1.000
_cell.length_b   1.000
_cell.length_c   1.000
_cell.angle_alpha   90.00
_cell.angle_beta   90.00
_cell.angle_gamma   90.00
#
_symmetry.space_group_name_H-M   'P 1'
#
loop_
_entity.id
_entity.type
_entity.pdbx_description
1 polymer ?
#
loop_
_entity_poly.entity_id
_entity_poly.type
_entity_poly.pdbx_seq_one_letter_code
_entity_poly.pdbx_strand_id
1 'polypeptide(L)' 'VKRTWNVIRNRVEPQGWTKNIWFKGNVPRHAFTMWIAHLDRLPTRSRLASWGLNTPTTCCLCDTHLESRD' A
#
# COMPACT_ATOMS: atom_id res chain seq x y z
N VAL A 1 23.13 12.38 11.23
CA VAL A 1 21.86 11.98 10.54
C VAL A 1 20.92 11.16 11.44
N LYS A 2 21.35 10.02 12.02
CA LYS A 2 20.47 9.16 12.86
C LYS A 2 19.79 9.88 14.04
N ARG A 3 20.53 10.72 14.78
CA ARG A 3 19.97 11.50 15.91
C ARG A 3 18.89 12.48 15.45
N THR A 4 19.21 13.33 14.47
CA THR A 4 18.26 14.31 13.91
C THR A 4 17.02 13.63 13.33
N TRP A 5 17.18 12.55 12.55
CA TRP A 5 16.05 11.80 11.98
C TRP A 5 15.10 11.24 13.04
N ASN A 6 15.64 10.74 14.16
CA ASN A 6 14.83 10.22 15.25
C ASN A 6 14.03 11.30 15.99
N VAL A 7 14.49 12.55 15.97
CA VAL A 7 13.81 13.69 16.60
C VAL A 7 12.70 14.23 15.70
N ILE A 8 12.95 14.34 14.39
CA ILE A 8 11.99 14.97 13.46
C ILE A 8 10.91 14.02 12.94
N ARG A 9 11.09 12.70 13.04
CA ARG A 9 10.10 11.76 12.52
C ARG A 9 8.86 11.72 13.42
N ASN A 10 7.69 11.81 12.80
CA ASN A 10 6.44 11.45 13.47
C ASN A 10 6.43 9.96 13.76
N ARG A 11 6.59 9.58 15.03
CA ARG A 11 6.45 8.20 15.48
C ARG A 11 4.96 7.92 15.66
N VAL A 12 4.48 6.92 14.93
CA VAL A 12 3.17 6.33 15.13
C VAL A 12 3.40 4.95 15.75
N GLU A 13 2.49 4.53 16.62
CA GLU A 13 2.52 3.19 17.20
C GLU A 13 2.57 2.13 16.09
N PRO A 14 3.50 1.15 16.18
CA PRO A 14 3.56 0.06 15.23
C PRO A 14 2.24 -0.71 15.26
N GLN A 15 1.52 -0.70 14.13
CA GLN A 15 0.27 -1.43 14.05
C GLN A 15 0.53 -2.95 14.09
N GLY A 16 -0.38 -3.72 14.71
CA GLY A 16 -0.19 -5.15 14.96
C GLY A 16 0.11 -5.96 13.69
N TRP A 17 -0.49 -5.60 12.56
CA TRP A 17 -0.31 -6.25 11.26
C TRP A 17 1.11 -6.11 10.71
N THR A 18 1.91 -5.14 11.15
CA THR A 18 3.28 -4.94 10.65
C THR A 18 4.18 -6.15 10.92
N LYS A 19 3.93 -6.90 12.00
CA LYS A 19 4.65 -8.13 12.34
C LYS A 19 4.43 -9.25 11.32
N ASN A 20 3.24 -9.30 10.71
CA ASN A 20 2.89 -10.30 9.68
C ASN A 20 3.57 -10.01 8.33
N ILE A 21 4.08 -8.79 8.15
CA ILE A 21 4.74 -8.36 6.91
C ILE A 21 6.25 -8.47 7.04
N TRP A 22 6.80 -8.02 8.17
CA TRP A 22 8.24 -7.93 8.41
C TRP A 22 8.79 -9.10 9.24
N PHE A 23 8.23 -10.31 9.08
CA PHE A 23 8.67 -11.51 9.80
C PHE A 23 10.03 -12.01 9.27
N LYS A 24 10.74 -12.80 10.09
CA LYS A 24 12.02 -13.40 9.69
C LYS A 24 11.79 -14.39 8.54
N GLY A 25 12.53 -14.23 7.44
CA GLY A 25 12.38 -15.07 6.25
C GLY A 25 11.31 -14.57 5.27
N ASN A 26 10.77 -13.36 5.47
CA ASN A 26 9.94 -12.74 4.44
C ASN A 26 10.74 -12.54 3.14
N VAL A 27 10.05 -12.64 2.01
CA VAL A 27 10.59 -12.24 0.72
C VAL A 27 10.39 -10.72 0.59
N PRO A 28 11.45 -9.90 0.51
CA PRO A 28 11.34 -8.44 0.58
C PRO A 28 10.37 -7.85 -0.44
N ARG A 29 10.30 -8.43 -1.65
CA ARG A 29 9.36 -8.01 -2.70
C ARG A 29 7.90 -8.19 -2.26
N HIS A 30 7.56 -9.35 -1.71
CA HIS A 30 6.20 -9.64 -1.23
C HIS A 30 5.85 -8.83 0.02
N ALA A 31 6.80 -8.69 0.95
CA ALA A 31 6.63 -7.86 2.13
C ALA A 31 6.34 -6.40 1.76
N PHE A 32 7.07 -5.84 0.79
CA PHE A 32 6.82 -4.49 0.30
C PHE A 32 5.45 -4.35 -0.35
N THR A 33 5.06 -5.26 -1.25
CA THR A 33 3.73 -5.24 -1.87
C THR A 33 2.62 -5.33 -0.82
N MET A 34 2.75 -6.22 0.17
CA MET A 34 1.78 -6.38 1.25
C MET A 34 1.71 -5.13 2.14
N TRP A 35 2.84 -4.49 2.42
CA TRP A 35 2.89 -3.25 3.20
C TRP A 35 2.11 -2.13 2.50
N ILE A 36 2.34 -1.95 1.20
CA ILE A 36 1.64 -0.96 0.39
C ILE A 36 0.14 -1.30 0.27
N ALA A 37 -0.22 -2.58 0.18
CA ALA A 37 -1.61 -3.04 0.17
C ALA A 37 -2.34 -2.69 1.48
N HIS A 38 -1.69 -2.92 2.62
CA HIS A 38 -2.28 -2.62 3.93
C HIS A 38 -2.46 -1.12 4.16
N LEU A 39 -1.55 -0.30 3.61
CA LEU A 39 -1.61 1.16 3.67
C LEU A 39 -2.62 1.79 2.71
N ASP A 40 -3.33 0.99 1.92
CA ASP A 40 -4.15 1.47 0.81
C ASP A 40 -3.34 2.37 -0.14
N ARG A 41 -2.24 1.85 -0.67
CA ARG A 41 -1.32 2.62 -1.53
C ARG A 41 -0.98 1.91 -2.83
N LEU A 42 -1.69 0.84 -3.16
CA LEU A 42 -1.52 0.18 -4.45
C LEU A 42 -2.05 1.08 -5.58
N PRO A 43 -1.41 1.08 -6.76
CA PRO A 43 -1.87 1.83 -7.92
C PRO A 43 -3.04 1.10 -8.61
N THR A 44 -4.18 0.99 -7.91
CA THR A 44 -5.43 0.49 -8.50
C THR A 44 -5.91 1.46 -9.58
N ARG A 45 -6.62 0.98 -10.60
CA ARG A 45 -7.22 1.82 -11.63
C ARG A 45 -8.18 2.84 -11.03
N SER A 46 -8.96 2.44 -10.02
CA SER A 46 -9.85 3.33 -9.28
C SER A 46 -9.10 4.50 -8.62
N ARG A 47 -7.92 4.24 -8.03
CA ARG A 47 -7.05 5.27 -7.44
C ARG A 47 -6.37 6.14 -8.49
N LEU A 48 -5.90 5.55 -9.58
CA LEU A 48 -5.28 6.30 -10.68
C LEU A 48 -6.30 7.26 -11.33
N ALA A 49 -7.54 6.80 -11.51
CA ALA A 49 -8.62 7.64 -12.00
C ALA A 49 -8.94 8.80 -11.03
N SER A 50 -8.90 8.58 -9.71
CA SER A 50 -9.12 9.65 -8.73
C SER A 50 -8.02 10.72 -8.72
N TRP A 51 -6.84 10.41 -9.25
CA TRP A 51 -5.77 11.37 -9.50
C TRP A 51 -5.93 12.14 -10.83
N GLY A 52 -6.98 11.86 -11.60
CA GLY A 52 -7.26 12.52 -12.87
C GLY A 52 -6.61 11.86 -14.09
N LEU A 53 -6.07 10.64 -13.95
CA LEU A 53 -5.62 9.88 -15.12
C LEU A 53 -6.85 9.35 -15.88
N ASN A 54 -6.79 9.41 -17.21
CA ASN A 54 -7.80 8.80 -18.08
C ASN A 54 -7.59 7.28 -18.16
N THR A 55 -7.90 6.58 -17.07
CA THR A 55 -7.82 5.12 -16.96
C THR A 55 -9.20 4.52 -16.70
N PRO A 56 -9.55 3.37 -17.29
CA PRO A 56 -10.85 2.73 -17.05
C PRO A 56 -11.00 2.38 -15.57
N THR A 57 -12.15 2.68 -14.96
CA THR A 57 -12.44 2.34 -13.56
C THR A 57 -12.99 0.92 -13.38
N THR A 58 -13.04 0.13 -14.45
CA THR A 58 -13.45 -1.28 -14.43
C THR A 58 -12.35 -2.16 -13.84
N CYS A 59 -12.78 -3.22 -13.15
CA CYS A 59 -11.95 -4.24 -12.54
C CYS A 59 -10.99 -4.83 -13.59
N CYS A 60 -9.69 -4.80 -13.30
CA CYS A 60 -8.67 -5.31 -14.22
C CYS A 60 -8.70 -6.83 -14.44
N LEU A 61 -9.51 -7.58 -13.68
CA LEU A 61 -9.60 -9.04 -13.78
C LEU A 61 -10.82 -9.51 -14.58
N CYS A 62 -11.99 -8.90 -14.35
CA CYS A 62 -13.25 -9.31 -15.01
C CYS A 62 -13.75 -8.30 -16.04
N ASP A 63 -13.27 -7.06 -16.01
CA ASP A 63 -13.66 -5.94 -16.87
C ASP A 63 -15.16 -5.58 -16.89
N THR A 64 -15.96 -6.19 -16.02
CA THR A 64 -17.42 -6.02 -15.98
C THR A 64 -17.87 -5.06 -14.88
N HIS A 65 -17.24 -5.12 -13.71
CA HIS A 65 -17.64 -4.35 -12.52
C HIS A 65 -16.65 -3.22 -12.24
N LEU A 66 -17.08 -2.20 -11.50
CA LEU A 66 -16.18 -1.17 -11.00
C LEU A 66 -15.14 -1.80 -10.06
N GLU A 67 -13.90 -1.35 -10.16
CA GLU A 67 -12.83 -1.80 -9.27
C GLU A 67 -13.02 -1.19 -7.88
N SER A 68 -13.33 -2.02 -6.89
CA SER A 68 -13.33 -1.66 -5.47
C SER A 68 -12.17 -2.33 -4.74
N ARG A 69 -11.77 -1.73 -3.63
CA ARG A 69 -10.86 -2.34 -2.66
C ARG A 69 -11.59 -3.14 -1.58
N ASP A 70 -12.83 -2.76 -1.30
CA ASP A 70 -13.73 -3.35 -0.30
C ASP A 70 -14.66 -4.40 -0.93
#